data_AF-A0A7C3ZS66-F1
#
_entry.id   AF-A0A7C3ZS66-F1
#
_cell.length_a   1.000
_cell.length_b   1.000
_cell.length_c   1.000
_cell.angle_alpha   90.00
_cell.angle_beta   90.00
_cell.angle_gamma   90.00
#
_symmetry.space_group_name_H-M   'P 1'
#
loop_
_entity.id
_entity.type
_entity.pdbx_description
1 polymer ?
#
loop_
_entity_poly.entity_id
_entity_poly.type
_entity_poly.pdbx_seq_one_letter_code
_entity_poly.pdbx_strand_id
1 'polypeptide(L)'
;MLCKLPSRACQEMHDHPSNKLPADKRERLFQISSGEFAANGFSQASLNRIISQAGMSKSSFHHYFSNKADLFEQTFHAVLGPIFGLQQEIDID
;
A
#
# COMPACT_ATOMS: atom_id res chain seq x y z
N MET A 1 7.25 1.48 -35.43
CA MET A 1 6.38 2.40 -34.67
C MET A 1 6.49 2.00 -33.20
N LEU A 2 7.27 2.73 -32.42
CA LEU A 2 7.40 2.49 -30.99
C LEU A 2 6.19 3.13 -30.31
N CYS A 3 5.33 2.30 -29.72
CA CYS A 3 4.27 2.78 -28.84
C CYS A 3 4.95 3.43 -27.62
N LYS A 4 5.04 4.75 -27.60
CA LYS A 4 5.45 5.52 -26.43
C LYS A 4 4.27 5.52 -25.45
N LEU A 5 4.28 4.59 -24.50
CA LEU A 5 3.46 4.71 -23.30
C LEU A 5 3.82 6.06 -22.62
N PRO A 6 2.83 6.85 -22.16
CA PRO A 6 3.10 8.12 -21.53
C PRO A 6 3.88 7.89 -20.23
N SER A 7 5.06 8.50 -20.15
CA SER A 7 6.03 8.48 -19.04
C SER A 7 5.45 8.74 -17.63
N ARG A 8 4.19 9.16 -17.49
CA ARG A 8 3.55 9.45 -16.20
C ARG A 8 3.10 8.21 -15.44
N ALA A 9 2.66 7.14 -16.13
CA ALA A 9 2.22 5.92 -15.46
C ALA A 9 3.35 5.25 -14.63
N CYS A 10 4.59 5.32 -15.12
CA CYS A 10 5.75 4.83 -14.35
C CYS A 10 6.22 5.78 -13.22
N GLN A 11 5.78 7.04 -13.22
CA GLN A 11 6.19 8.05 -12.22
C GLN A 11 5.26 8.10 -11.01
N GLU A 12 3.99 7.73 -11.15
CA GLU A 12 3.00 7.82 -10.06
C GLU A 12 3.12 6.67 -9.03
N MET A 13 3.70 5.52 -9.40
CA MET A 13 3.86 4.37 -8.49
C MET A 13 5.06 4.47 -7.53
N HIS A 14 5.99 5.41 -7.72
CA HIS A 14 7.23 5.48 -6.92
C HIS A 14 7.23 6.56 -5.81
N ASP A 15 6.36 7.56 -5.85
CA ASP A 15 6.31 8.65 -4.86
C ASP A 15 4.96 8.76 -4.15
N HIS A 16 4.60 7.69 -3.44
CA HIS A 16 3.41 7.68 -2.59
C HIS A 16 3.66 8.45 -1.28
N PRO A 17 2.71 9.25 -0.75
CA PRO A 17 2.87 9.98 0.50
C PRO A 17 3.33 9.13 1.70
N SER A 18 3.01 7.83 1.68
CA SER A 18 3.47 6.86 2.68
C SER A 18 5.00 6.78 2.82
N ASN A 19 5.76 7.14 1.78
CA ASN A 19 7.23 7.20 1.82
C ASN A 19 7.76 8.25 2.81
N LYS A 20 6.92 9.21 3.23
CA LYS A 20 7.26 10.23 4.24
C LYS A 20 7.05 9.75 5.68
N LEU A 21 6.47 8.56 5.91
CA LEU A 21 6.45 7.97 7.24
C LEU A 21 7.86 7.54 7.65
N PRO A 22 8.20 7.63 8.96
CA PRO A 22 9.34 6.91 9.51
C PRO A 22 9.31 5.43 9.10
N ALA A 23 10.45 4.89 8.68
CA ALA A 23 10.55 3.57 8.07
C ALA A 23 9.99 2.46 8.99
N ASP A 24 10.28 2.54 10.28
CA ASP A 24 9.79 1.65 11.34
C ASP A 24 8.25 1.65 11.45
N LYS A 25 7.65 2.85 11.41
CA LYS A 25 6.19 2.99 11.44
C LYS A 25 5.54 2.45 10.18
N ARG A 26 6.13 2.73 9.03
CA ARG A 26 5.65 2.28 7.72
C ARG A 26 5.70 0.75 7.63
N GLU A 27 6.82 0.16 8.02
CA GLU A 27 7.00 -1.29 8.05
C GLU A 27 6.00 -1.96 9.00
N ARG A 28 5.85 -1.43 10.22
CA ARG A 28 4.85 -1.93 11.18
C ARG A 28 3.43 -1.86 10.62
N LEU A 29 3.07 -0.75 9.96
CA LEU A 29 1.76 -0.61 9.32
C LEU A 29 1.56 -1.71 8.27
N PHE A 30 2.51 -1.92 7.36
CA PHE A 30 2.40 -2.94 6.31
C PHE A 30 2.37 -4.37 6.85
N GLN A 31 3.11 -4.67 7.91
CA GLN A 31 3.05 -5.97 8.59
C GLN A 31 1.65 -6.24 9.17
N ILE A 32 1.04 -5.26 9.84
CA ILE A 32 -0.31 -5.39 10.41
C ILE A 32 -1.37 -5.46 9.30
N SER A 33 -1.26 -4.60 8.30
CA SER A 33 -2.15 -4.57 7.15
C SER A 33 -2.16 -5.89 6.42
N SER A 34 -0.98 -6.43 6.08
CA SER A 34 -0.86 -7.70 5.37
C SER A 34 -1.46 -8.85 6.16
N GLY A 35 -1.27 -8.88 7.49
CA GLY A 35 -1.92 -9.86 8.36
C GLY A 35 -3.46 -9.77 8.34
N GLU A 36 -4.02 -8.56 8.46
CA GLU A 36 -5.48 -8.36 8.40
C GLU A 36 -6.05 -8.75 7.03
N PHE A 37 -5.38 -8.36 5.94
CA PHE A 37 -5.81 -8.68 4.58
C PHE A 37 -5.68 -10.16 4.26
N ALA A 38 -4.61 -10.83 4.71
CA ALA A 38 -4.44 -12.27 4.53
C ALA A 38 -5.49 -13.07 5.32
N ALA A 39 -5.85 -12.62 6.52
CA ALA A 39 -6.81 -13.33 7.37
C ALA A 39 -8.27 -13.15 6.92
N ASN A 40 -8.64 -11.97 6.40
CA ASN A 40 -10.04 -11.61 6.15
C ASN A 40 -10.35 -11.35 4.67
N GLY A 41 -9.34 -11.30 3.79
CA GLY A 41 -9.48 -10.80 2.44
C GLY A 41 -9.73 -9.29 2.38
N PHE A 42 -9.69 -8.71 1.18
CA PHE A 42 -9.82 -7.26 1.00
C PHE A 42 -11.18 -6.74 1.50
N SER A 43 -12.29 -7.37 1.12
CA SER A 43 -13.64 -6.87 1.43
C SER A 43 -13.92 -6.80 2.93
N GLN A 44 -13.59 -7.86 3.68
CA GLN A 44 -13.90 -7.95 5.11
C GLN A 44 -12.82 -7.37 6.03
N ALA A 45 -11.61 -7.10 5.52
CA ALA A 45 -10.56 -6.44 6.30
C ALA A 45 -11.01 -5.08 6.83
N SER A 46 -10.76 -4.85 8.12
CA SER A 46 -11.17 -3.63 8.81
C SER A 46 -10.05 -2.59 8.84
N LEU A 47 -10.22 -1.52 8.07
CA LEU A 47 -9.26 -0.40 8.05
C LEU A 47 -9.08 0.23 9.44
N ASN A 48 -10.16 0.40 10.21
CA ASN A 48 -10.08 0.95 11.55
C ASN A 48 -9.28 0.04 12.50
N ARG A 49 -9.42 -1.29 12.35
CA ARG A 49 -8.68 -2.27 13.13
C ARG A 49 -7.19 -2.20 12.82
N ILE A 50 -6.82 -2.06 11.55
CA ILE A 50 -5.42 -1.87 11.13
C ILE A 50 -4.85 -0.59 11.74
N ILE A 51 -5.54 0.55 11.57
CA ILE A 51 -5.11 1.86 12.10
C ILE A 51 -4.88 1.78 13.61
N SER A 52 -5.81 1.17 14.34
CA SER A 52 -5.72 1.01 15.78
C SER A 52 -4.54 0.14 16.21
N GLN A 53 -4.33 -1.02 15.57
CA GLN A 53 -3.22 -1.92 15.88
C GLN A 53 -1.86 -1.33 15.50
N ALA A 54 -1.80 -0.52 14.44
CA ALA A 54 -0.61 0.21 14.03
C ALA A 54 -0.27 1.38 14.99
N GLY A 55 -1.13 1.69 15.96
CA GLY A 55 -0.93 2.80 16.90
C GLY A 55 -1.04 4.16 16.22
N MET A 56 -1.77 4.25 15.11
CA MET A 56 -2.00 5.48 14.37
C MET A 56 -3.35 6.09 14.72
N SER A 57 -3.46 7.41 14.68
CA SER A 57 -4.78 8.06 14.68
C SER A 57 -5.39 8.01 13.27
N LYS A 58 -6.72 8.05 13.18
CA LYS A 58 -7.42 8.09 11.90
C LYS A 58 -7.03 9.31 11.05
N SER A 59 -6.83 10.47 11.69
CA SER A 59 -6.35 11.68 11.01
C SER A 59 -4.93 11.53 10.49
N SER A 60 -4.02 10.92 11.27
CA SER A 60 -2.65 10.64 10.81
C SER A 60 -2.65 9.66 9.65
N PHE A 61 -3.53 8.65 9.65
CA PHE A 61 -3.66 7.72 8.54
C PHE A 61 -4.08 8.44 7.25
N HIS A 62 -5.14 9.25 7.32
CA HIS A 62 -5.65 9.98 6.16
C HIS A 62 -4.71 11.06 5.62
N HIS A 63 -3.66 11.43 6.36
CA HIS A 63 -2.59 12.27 5.84
C HIS A 63 -1.74 11.55 4.77
N TYR A 64 -1.65 10.22 4.85
CA TYR A 64 -0.78 9.42 4.00
C TYR A 64 -1.51 8.50 3.04
N PHE A 65 -2.73 8.07 3.38
CA PHE A 65 -3.51 7.14 2.59
C PHE A 65 -4.94 7.64 2.41
N SER A 66 -5.43 7.54 1.19
CA SER A 66 -6.76 8.04 0.83
C SER A 66 -7.86 7.11 1.33
N ASN A 67 -7.66 5.80 1.21
CA ASN A 67 -8.68 4.79 1.52
C ASN A 67 -8.07 3.39 1.77
N LYS A 68 -8.93 2.36 1.89
CA LYS A 68 -8.50 0.96 2.12
C LYS A 68 -7.79 0.34 0.92
N ALA A 69 -8.21 0.66 -0.31
CA ALA A 69 -7.60 0.15 -1.54
C ALA A 69 -6.17 0.67 -1.68
N ASP A 70 -5.97 1.96 -1.44
CA ASP A 70 -4.66 2.60 -1.43
C ASP A 70 -3.70 1.94 -0.41
N LEU A 71 -4.16 1.72 0.82
CA LEU A 71 -3.38 0.98 1.81
C LEU A 71 -3.08 -0.46 1.36
N PHE A 72 -4.04 -1.13 0.72
CA PHE A 72 -3.87 -2.50 0.23
C PHE A 72 -2.81 -2.57 -0.85
N GLU A 73 -2.88 -1.72 -1.87
CA GLU A 73 -1.90 -1.62 -2.96
C GLU A 73 -0.49 -1.37 -2.41
N GLN A 74 -0.33 -0.39 -1.53
CA GLN A 74 0.97 -0.07 -0.92
C GLN A 74 1.51 -1.22 -0.05
N THR A 75 0.63 -1.88 0.70
CA THR A 75 1.01 -3.07 1.48
C THR A 75 1.45 -4.22 0.57
N PHE A 76 0.73 -4.44 -0.52
CA PHE A 76 1.01 -5.49 -1.48
C PHE A 76 2.36 -5.26 -2.18
N HIS A 77 2.62 -4.03 -2.65
CA HIS A 77 3.91 -3.66 -3.20
C HIS A 77 5.06 -3.83 -2.20
N ALA A 78 4.87 -3.45 -0.94
CA ALA A 78 5.90 -3.58 0.08
C ALA A 78 6.26 -5.05 0.39
N VAL A 79 5.26 -5.94 0.40
CA VAL A 79 5.46 -7.36 0.74
C VAL A 79 5.92 -8.17 -0.47
N LEU A 80 5.34 -7.92 -1.65
CA LEU A 80 5.61 -8.71 -2.85
C LEU A 80 6.75 -8.15 -3.71
N GLY A 81 7.03 -6.85 -3.65
CA GLY A 81 8.12 -6.24 -4.42
C GLY A 81 9.46 -6.99 -4.30
N PRO A 82 9.91 -7.34 -3.09
CA PRO A 82 11.13 -8.13 -2.91
C PRO A 82 11.07 -9.55 -3.48
N ILE A 83 9.89 -10.16 -3.48
CA ILE A 83 9.67 -11.55 -3.93
C ILE A 83 9.66 -11.61 -5.45
N PHE A 84 8.97 -10.66 -6.09
CA PHE A 84 8.65 -10.74 -7.50
C PHE A 84 9.71 -10.12 -8.41
N GLY A 85 10.59 -9.23 -7.92
CA GLY A 85 11.81 -8.80 -8.61
C GLY A 85 11.68 -8.21 -10.02
N LEU A 86 10.49 -8.10 -10.60
CA LEU A 86 10.26 -7.71 -11.99
C LEU A 86 8.93 -6.95 -12.15
N GLN A 87 9.00 -5.89 -12.95
CA GLN A 87 7.95 -4.97 -13.37
C GLN A 87 6.72 -5.71 -13.92
N GLN A 88 5.71 -6.00 -13.12
CA GLN A 88 4.38 -6.33 -13.61
C GLN A 88 3.36 -5.50 -12.83
N GLU A 89 2.54 -4.71 -13.54
CA GLU A 89 1.37 -4.04 -12.98
C GLU A 89 0.40 -5.11 -12.48
N ILE A 90 0.07 -5.06 -11.20
CA ILE A 90 -0.96 -5.92 -10.62
C ILE A 90 -2.27 -5.19 -10.86
N ASP A 91 -2.99 -5.61 -11.89
CA ASP A 91 -4.37 -5.19 -12.12
C ASP A 91 -5.27 -5.92 -11.11
N ILE A 92 -5.86 -5.16 -10.17
CA ILE A 92 -6.88 -5.66 -9.25
C ILE A 92 -8.22 -5.22 -9.83
N ASP A 93 -8.88 -6.12 -10.57
CA ASP A 93 -10.28 -6.00 -11.01
C ASP A 93 -11.27 -5.99 -9.83
#